data_AF-A0A3D2FV74-F1
#
_entry.id   AF-A0A3D2FV74-F1
#
_cell.length_a   1.000
_cell.length_b   1.000
_cell.length_c   1.000
_cell.angle_alpha   90.00
_cell.angle_beta   90.00
_cell.angle_gamma   90.00
#
_symmetry.space_group_name_H-M   'P 1'
#
loop_
_entity.id
_entity.type
_entity.pdbx_description
1 polymer ?
#
loop_
_entity_poly.entity_id
_entity_poly.type
_entity_poly.pdbx_seq_one_letter_code
_entity_poly.pdbx_strand_id
1 'polypeptide(L)' 'DTLAAEYWRDREEGLATAMPHGYFPDDDPAKAPVNFWRPYAFLLISNWINDLYQATPFDLTRLAAERPNRP' A
#
# COMPACT_ATOMS: atom_id res chain seq x y z
N ASP A 1 8.92 4.09 2.29
CA ASP A 1 9.96 3.62 1.37
C ASP A 1 9.37 2.76 0.26
N THR A 2 9.97 2.82 -0.92
CA THR A 2 9.54 2.14 -2.16
C THR A 2 10.74 1.41 -2.77
N LEU A 3 10.52 0.48 -3.70
CA LEU A 3 11.61 -0.25 -4.40
C LEU A 3 12.61 0.71 -5.08
N ALA A 4 12.16 1.86 -5.59
CA ALA A 4 13.07 2.89 -6.11
C ALA A 4 14.02 3.42 -5.02
N ALA A 5 13.48 3.79 -3.85
CA ALA A 5 14.27 4.33 -2.75
C ALA A 5 15.28 3.30 -2.22
N GLU A 6 14.86 2.03 -2.11
CA GLU A 6 15.74 0.92 -1.74
C GLU A 6 16.86 0.72 -2.76
N TYR A 7 16.53 0.70 -4.06
CA TYR A 7 17.51 0.57 -5.13
C TYR A 7 18.56 1.69 -5.12
N TRP A 8 18.13 2.95 -4.93
CA TRP A 8 19.06 4.08 -4.87
C TRP A 8 19.92 4.07 -3.62
N ARG A 9 19.34 3.79 -2.45
CA ARG A 9 20.07 3.66 -1.19
C ARG A 9 21.18 2.61 -1.30
N ASP A 10 20.84 1.41 -1.76
CA ASP A 10 21.82 0.32 -1.86
C ASP A 10 22.93 0.64 -2.87
N ARG A 11 22.60 1.34 -3.95
CA ARG A 11 23.56 1.77 -4.98
C ARG A 11 24.51 2.86 -4.49
N GLU A 12 24.03 3.77 -3.64
CA GLU A 12 24.86 4.79 -2.96
C GLU A 12 25.82 4.15 -1.95
N GLU A 13 25.40 3.05 -1.31
CA GLU A 13 26.25 2.25 -0.42
C GLU A 13 27.25 1.34 -1.16
N GLY A 14 27.20 1.31 -2.49
CA GLY A 14 28.08 0.47 -3.32
C GLY A 14 27.75 -1.02 -3.27
N LEU A 15 26.54 -1.37 -2.81
CA LEU A 15 26.07 -2.75 -2.78
C LEU A 15 25.73 -3.22 -4.20
N ALA A 16 25.96 -4.51 -4.46
CA ALA A 16 25.62 -5.15 -5.73
C ALA A 16 24.12 -5.49 -5.83
N THR A 17 23.25 -4.50 -5.62
CA THR A 17 21.80 -4.68 -5.71
C THR A 17 21.34 -4.72 -7.17
N ALA A 18 20.64 -5.79 -7.53
CA ALA A 18 20.05 -5.95 -8.85
C ALA A 18 18.92 -4.93 -9.08
N MET A 19 18.72 -4.54 -10.34
CA MET A 19 17.59 -3.70 -10.71
C MET A 19 16.26 -4.45 -10.44
N PRO A 20 15.26 -3.80 -9.82
CA PRO A 20 13.96 -4.42 -9.62
C PRO A 20 13.28 -4.75 -10.95
N HIS A 21 12.92 -6.01 -11.15
CA HIS A 21 12.34 -6.51 -12.40
C HIS A 21 10.94 -5.93 -12.67
N GLY A 22 10.71 -5.40 -13.88
CA GLY A 22 9.41 -4.90 -14.31
C GLY A 22 8.92 -3.67 -13.54
N TYR A 23 9.83 -2.98 -12.84
CA TYR A 23 9.50 -1.84 -11.99
C TYR A 23 9.74 -0.49 -12.69
N PHE A 24 10.89 -0.37 -13.35
CA PHE A 24 11.24 0.80 -14.16
C PHE A 24 10.84 0.56 -15.63
N PRO A 25 10.25 1.57 -16.32
CA PRO A 25 9.95 1.43 -17.74
C PRO A 25 11.21 1.17 -18.58
N ASP A 26 11.16 0.17 -19.45
CA ASP A 26 12.27 -0.25 -20.31
C ASP A 26 13.59 -0.55 -19.56
N ASP A 27 13.51 -0.98 -18.30
CA ASP A 27 14.66 -1.21 -17.42
C ASP A 27 15.57 0.03 -17.26
N ASP A 28 14.97 1.23 -17.31
CA ASP A 28 15.69 2.50 -17.15
C ASP A 28 15.37 3.16 -15.78
N PRO A 29 16.31 3.15 -14.82
CA PRO A 29 16.09 3.68 -13.47
C PRO A 29 15.97 5.22 -13.44
N ALA A 30 16.32 5.92 -14.52
CA ALA A 30 16.09 7.37 -14.64
C ALA A 30 14.62 7.70 -14.93
N LYS A 31 13.83 6.72 -15.38
CA LYS A 31 12.39 6.88 -15.62
C LYS A 31 11.60 6.68 -14.33
N ALA A 32 10.54 7.46 -14.17
CA ALA A 32 9.64 7.30 -13.03
C ALA A 32 8.96 5.92 -13.08
N PRO A 33 8.98 5.13 -11.99
CA PRO A 33 8.35 3.82 -11.94
C PRO A 33 6.83 3.93 -12.05
N VAL A 34 6.20 2.97 -12.73
CA VAL A 34 4.75 2.92 -12.90
C VAL A 34 4.15 1.96 -11.89
N ASN A 35 3.21 2.45 -11.06
CA ASN A 35 2.59 1.66 -10.01
C ASN A 35 1.40 0.84 -10.54
N PHE A 36 1.67 -0.35 -11.04
CA PHE A 36 0.63 -1.28 -11.52
C PHE A 36 -0.07 -2.06 -10.40
N TRP A 37 0.52 -2.15 -9.20
CA TRP A 37 -0.01 -2.97 -8.11
C TRP A 37 -1.05 -2.25 -7.24
N ARG A 38 -1.10 -0.92 -7.28
CA ARG A 38 -1.98 -0.12 -6.42
C ARG A 38 -3.47 -0.50 -6.49
N PRO A 39 -4.10 -0.70 -7.67
CA PRO A 39 -5.50 -1.12 -7.73
C PRO A 39 -5.74 -2.48 -7.04
N TYR A 40 -4.83 -3.43 -7.21
CA TYR A 40 -4.93 -4.76 -6.60
C TYR A 40 -4.73 -4.72 -5.08
N ALA A 41 -3.82 -3.88 -4.60
CA ALA A 41 -3.64 -3.65 -3.17
C ALA A 41 -4.91 -3.06 -2.52
N PHE A 42 -5.58 -2.11 -3.20
CA PHE A 42 -6.86 -1.60 -2.74
C PHE A 42 -7.92 -2.69 -2.65
N LEU A 43 -8.07 -3.51 -3.70
CA LEU A 43 -9.01 -4.63 -3.70
C LEU A 43 -8.75 -5.61 -2.56
N LEU A 44 -7.48 -5.98 -2.34
CA LEU A 44 -7.09 -6.88 -1.25
C LEU A 44 -7.52 -6.32 0.12
N ILE A 45 -7.18 -5.07 0.40
CA ILE A 45 -7.50 -4.44 1.69
C ILE A 45 -9.02 -4.29 1.87
N SER A 46 -9.72 -3.84 0.84
CA SER A 46 -11.18 -3.66 0.87
C SER A 46 -11.91 -4.99 1.10
N ASN A 47 -11.52 -6.04 0.37
CA ASN A 47 -12.11 -7.37 0.54
C ASN A 47 -11.82 -7.92 1.93
N TRP A 48 -10.57 -7.81 2.39
CA TRP A 48 -10.18 -8.30 3.70
C TRP A 48 -10.93 -7.61 4.85
N ILE A 49 -11.07 -6.28 4.82
CA ILE A 49 -11.83 -5.54 5.85
C ILE A 49 -13.31 -5.92 5.82
N ASN A 50 -13.89 -6.06 4.62
CA ASN A 50 -15.26 -6.50 4.48
C ASN A 50 -15.47 -7.89 5.09
N ASP A 51 -14.59 -8.84 4.76
CA ASP A 51 -14.69 -10.22 5.26
C ASP A 51 -14.50 -10.27 6.78
N LEU A 52 -13.57 -9.48 7.33
CA LEU A 52 -13.38 -9.33 8.77
C LEU A 52 -14.66 -8.79 9.45
N TYR A 53 -15.28 -7.76 8.88
CA TYR A 53 -16.52 -7.20 9.43
C TYR A 53 -17.68 -8.21 9.38
N GLN A 54 -17.77 -9.03 8.32
CA GLN A 54 -18.78 -10.08 8.23
C GLN A 54 -18.55 -11.20 9.26
N ALA A 55 -17.29 -11.58 9.50
CA ALA A 55 -16.94 -12.60 10.49
C ALA A 55 -17.13 -12.12 11.94
N THR A 56 -16.86 -10.83 12.20
CA THR A 56 -17.01 -10.21 13.52
C THR A 56 -17.76 -8.88 13.42
N PRO A 57 -19.10 -8.91 13.31
CA PRO A 57 -19.88 -7.70 13.14
C PRO A 57 -19.75 -6.79 14.36
N PHE A 58 -19.36 -5.53 14.12
CA PHE A 58 -19.41 -4.50 15.15
C PHE A 58 -20.80 -3.86 15.18
N ASP A 59 -21.38 -3.76 16.37
CA ASP A 59 -22.69 -3.11 16.57
C ASP A 59 -22.56 -1.59 16.40
N LEU A 60 -22.99 -1.11 15.24
CA LEU A 60 -22.94 0.30 14.86
C LEU A 60 -23.82 1.20 15.76
N THR A 61 -24.80 0.65 16.47
CA THR A 61 -25.64 1.45 17.39
C THR A 61 -24.84 2.02 18.55
N ARG A 62 -23.72 1.37 18.92
CA ARG A 62 -22.81 1.85 19.97
C ARG A 62 -22.09 3.15 19.60
N LEU A 63 -21.79 3.36 18.32
CA LEU A 63 -21.14 4.59 17.84
C LEU A 63 -22.07 5.82 17.90
N ALA A 64 -23.37 5.62 17.72
CA ALA A 64 -24.36 6.69 17.83
C ALA A 64 -24.55 7.13 19.28
N ALA A 65 -24.48 6.19 20.24
CA ALA A 65 -24.59 6.48 21.67
C ALA A 65 -23.35 7.22 22.24
N GLU A 66 -22.17 7.00 21.67
CA GLU A 66 -20.91 7.61 22.11
C GLU A 66 -20.66 9.02 21.55
N ARG A 67 -21.47 9.49 20.59
CA ARG A 67 -21.43 10.87 20.12
C ARG A 67 -22.42 11.71 20.91
N PRO A 68 -22.03 12.39 22.01
CA PRO A 68 -22.92 13.33 22.67
C PRO A 68 -23.28 14.41 21.65
N ASN A 69 -24.57 14.68 21.58
CA ASN A 69 -25.20 15.67 20.71
C ASN A 69 -24.40 16.97 20.78
N ARG A 70 -23.64 17.29 19.72
CA ARG A 70 -22.87 18.53 19.65
C ARG A 70 -23.84 19.64 19.26
N PRO A 71 -23.96 20.73 20.04
CA PRO A 71 -24.89 21.82 19.72
C PRO A 71 -24.58 22.49 18.39
#